data_AF-A0A3L7V6Y8-F1
#
_entry.id   AF-A0A3L7V6Y8-F1
#
_cell.length_a   1.000
_cell.length_b   1.000
_cell.length_c   1.000
_cell.angle_alpha   90.00
_cell.angle_beta   90.00
_cell.angle_gamma   90.00
#
_symmetry.space_group_name_H-M   'P 1'
#
loop_
_entity.id
_entity.type
_entity.pdbx_description
1 polymer ?
#
loop_
_entity_poly.entity_id
_entity_poly.type
_entity_poly.pdbx_seq_one_letter_code
_entity_poly.pdbx_strand_id
1 'polypeptide(L)'
;GWSAHDPEDRPEDRLRQITRTSIGRVRTMLRMLCFWLGAAILSGPTALDALGQDSFDLPPIRYSESISKDPVALLERKIQRGELVLPQDPQFGVLPGLLKELNVPVESQAVAMDVSMNQALGRDSGYRSESTQRRIQSAASSLADAILMRNESPLEQVVKGTSTFAETFASQGPLDSQNRSLRQFDLQTRLFRHRLSYLIYTPEFQALPKEILVPLRAHLQETLRTDEYRAEREILEDTLPGWLSAS
;
A
#
# COMPACT_ATOMS: atom_id res chain seq x y z
N GLY A 1 71.80 5.29 -44.55
CA GLY A 1 72.71 4.28 -45.13
C GLY A 1 73.01 3.24 -44.08
N TRP A 2 72.89 1.97 -44.47
CA TRP A 2 73.39 0.75 -43.81
C TRP A 2 72.58 0.13 -42.65
N SER A 3 71.66 -0.76 -43.07
CA SER A 3 71.33 -2.13 -42.58
C SER A 3 72.49 -2.89 -41.89
N ALA A 4 72.36 -4.01 -41.15
CA ALA A 4 71.32 -4.89 -40.60
C ALA A 4 72.08 -6.01 -39.85
N HIS A 5 71.50 -6.68 -38.85
CA HIS A 5 71.31 -8.16 -38.80
C HIS A 5 70.77 -8.60 -37.44
N ASP A 6 69.72 -9.41 -37.50
CA ASP A 6 69.19 -10.27 -36.45
C ASP A 6 69.74 -11.69 -36.67
N PRO A 7 69.74 -12.57 -35.66
CA PRO A 7 69.24 -13.92 -35.89
C PRO A 7 68.26 -14.41 -34.82
N GLU A 8 67.11 -14.87 -35.31
CA GLU A 8 66.07 -15.70 -34.68
C GLU A 8 66.59 -16.97 -33.98
N ASP A 9 65.84 -17.42 -32.96
CA ASP A 9 65.22 -18.76 -32.74
C ASP A 9 65.17 -19.15 -31.24
N ARG A 10 64.13 -19.77 -30.64
CA ARG A 10 62.95 -20.49 -31.16
C ARG A 10 61.89 -20.63 -30.04
N PRO A 11 60.57 -20.59 -30.33
CA PRO A 11 59.48 -20.56 -29.33
C PRO A 11 59.13 -21.91 -28.64
N GLU A 12 59.86 -22.99 -28.93
CA GLU A 12 59.51 -24.36 -28.50
C GLU A 12 60.07 -24.74 -27.13
N ASP A 13 61.10 -24.03 -26.67
CA ASP A 13 61.66 -24.18 -25.31
C ASP A 13 60.70 -23.66 -24.23
N ARG A 14 59.72 -22.82 -24.60
CA ARG A 14 58.67 -22.35 -23.69
C ARG A 14 57.67 -23.44 -23.28
N LEU A 15 57.58 -24.54 -24.03
CA LEU A 15 56.55 -25.56 -23.80
C LEU A 15 57.00 -26.74 -22.92
N ARG A 16 58.29 -26.84 -22.56
CA ARG A 16 58.83 -28.01 -21.80
C ARG A 16 59.00 -27.83 -20.28
N GLN A 17 58.85 -26.63 -19.73
CA GLN A 17 58.91 -26.45 -18.26
C GLN A 17 57.55 -26.26 -17.57
N ILE A 18 56.47 -26.14 -18.35
CA ILE A 18 55.10 -26.00 -17.84
C ILE A 18 54.56 -27.32 -17.22
N THR A 19 55.23 -28.46 -17.40
CA THR A 19 54.68 -29.78 -17.06
C THR A 19 55.33 -30.50 -15.87
N ARG A 20 56.08 -29.79 -15.01
CA ARG A 20 56.53 -30.35 -13.72
C ARG A 20 56.08 -29.48 -12.54
N THR A 21 55.01 -29.96 -11.91
CA THR A 21 54.83 -29.95 -10.44
C THR A 21 54.69 -28.55 -9.81
N SER A 22 53.58 -27.82 -9.86
CA SER A 22 52.14 -28.16 -9.81
C SER A 22 51.65 -29.04 -8.65
N ILE A 23 52.46 -29.30 -7.63
CA ILE A 23 52.01 -30.04 -6.42
C ILE A 23 52.38 -29.33 -5.09
N GLY A 24 53.41 -28.47 -5.08
CA GLY A 24 53.85 -27.79 -3.86
C GLY A 24 53.09 -26.50 -3.48
N ARG A 25 52.52 -25.77 -4.45
CA ARG A 25 51.93 -24.44 -4.20
C ARG A 25 50.44 -24.46 -3.83
N VAL A 26 49.72 -25.50 -4.25
CA VAL A 26 48.28 -25.66 -3.96
C VAL A 26 48.03 -25.99 -2.48
N ARG A 27 48.96 -26.71 -1.82
CA ARG A 27 48.84 -27.09 -0.40
C ARG A 27 49.12 -25.94 0.57
N THR A 28 49.87 -24.93 0.15
CA THR A 28 50.19 -23.74 0.94
C THR A 28 49.12 -22.65 0.77
N MET A 29 48.55 -22.50 -0.44
CA MET A 29 47.43 -21.57 -0.65
C MET A 29 46.13 -22.01 0.04
N LEU A 30 45.84 -23.31 0.13
CA LEU A 30 44.64 -23.82 0.83
C LEU A 30 44.69 -23.60 2.35
N ARG A 31 45.88 -23.52 2.96
CA ARG A 31 46.05 -23.25 4.41
C ARG A 31 45.91 -21.76 4.76
N MET A 32 46.26 -20.84 3.85
CA MET A 32 46.06 -19.40 4.06
C MET A 32 44.61 -18.98 3.83
N LEU A 33 43.89 -19.66 2.91
CA LEU A 33 42.46 -19.42 2.67
C LEU A 33 41.59 -19.80 3.88
N CYS A 34 41.92 -20.88 4.60
CA CYS A 34 41.24 -21.24 5.85
C CYS A 34 41.55 -20.30 7.02
N PHE A 35 42.69 -19.61 7.02
CA PHE A 35 43.05 -18.66 8.08
C PHE A 35 42.37 -17.29 7.89
N TRP A 36 42.08 -16.89 6.65
CA TRP A 36 41.29 -15.69 6.35
C TRP A 36 39.77 -15.91 6.45
N LEU A 37 39.26 -17.12 6.19
CA LEU A 37 37.87 -17.49 6.48
C LEU A 37 37.57 -17.69 7.98
N GLY A 38 38.59 -17.91 8.81
CA GLY A 38 38.44 -18.08 10.27
C GLY A 38 38.49 -16.78 11.09
N ALA A 39 38.97 -15.66 10.52
CA ALA A 39 39.16 -14.39 11.25
C ALA A 39 38.11 -13.31 10.93
N ALA A 40 37.16 -13.57 10.03
CA ALA A 40 36.03 -12.68 9.73
C ALA A 40 34.75 -13.01 10.53
N ILE A 41 34.86 -13.84 11.59
CA ILE A 41 33.72 -14.26 12.44
C ILE A 41 33.72 -13.51 13.80
N LEU A 42 34.63 -12.55 14.00
CA LEU A 42 34.61 -11.65 15.17
C LEU A 42 34.31 -10.18 14.80
N SER A 43 33.47 -10.01 13.78
CA SER A 43 32.66 -8.82 13.56
C SER A 43 31.22 -9.31 13.56
N GLY A 44 30.65 -9.50 14.76
CA GLY A 44 29.23 -9.82 14.86
C GLY A 44 28.43 -8.77 14.09
N PRO A 45 27.34 -9.13 13.40
CA PRO A 45 26.47 -8.13 12.80
C PRO A 45 26.09 -7.15 13.90
N THR A 46 26.55 -5.90 13.74
CA THR A 46 25.96 -4.77 14.45
C THR A 46 24.46 -4.89 14.32
N ALA A 47 23.74 -4.67 15.42
CA ALA A 47 22.28 -4.67 15.53
C ALA A 47 21.59 -3.56 14.70
N LEU A 48 22.12 -3.28 13.50
CA LEU A 48 21.63 -2.31 12.54
C LEU A 48 20.63 -2.93 11.55
N ASP A 49 20.64 -4.26 11.37
CA ASP A 49 19.60 -4.98 10.60
C ASP A 49 18.28 -5.15 11.37
N ALA A 50 18.21 -4.69 12.62
CA ALA A 50 16.99 -4.73 13.44
C ALA A 50 16.11 -3.47 13.31
N LEU A 51 16.52 -2.46 12.53
CA LEU A 51 15.73 -1.24 12.28
C LEU A 51 15.05 -1.28 10.91
N GLY A 52 14.36 -2.38 10.60
CA GLY A 52 13.66 -2.51 9.32
C GLY A 52 12.88 -3.80 9.09
N GLN A 53 12.68 -4.64 10.11
CA GLN A 53 11.63 -5.66 9.98
C GLN A 53 10.28 -4.94 10.09
N ASP A 54 9.60 -4.86 8.96
CA ASP A 54 8.22 -4.38 8.86
C ASP A 54 7.39 -5.04 9.96
N SER A 55 6.90 -4.22 10.90
CA SER A 55 6.12 -4.62 12.09
C SER A 55 4.84 -5.41 11.77
N PHE A 56 4.54 -5.61 10.48
CA PHE A 56 3.33 -6.20 9.97
C PHE A 56 3.49 -7.68 9.58
N ASP A 57 4.71 -8.23 9.54
CA ASP A 57 4.97 -9.62 9.14
C ASP A 57 5.31 -10.53 10.33
N LEU A 58 4.43 -10.53 11.34
CA LEU A 58 4.58 -11.31 12.56
C LEU A 58 3.63 -12.53 12.57
N PRO A 59 4.03 -13.68 13.15
CA PRO A 59 3.11 -14.79 13.39
C PRO A 59 1.88 -14.35 14.19
N PRO A 60 0.70 -14.95 13.98
CA PRO A 60 0.45 -16.16 13.20
C PRO A 60 0.10 -15.94 11.72
N ILE A 61 0.06 -14.70 11.22
CA ILE A 61 -0.28 -14.39 9.81
C ILE A 61 0.91 -13.69 9.15
N ARG A 62 1.60 -14.40 8.24
CA ARG A 62 2.75 -13.89 7.48
C ARG A 62 2.29 -13.33 6.13
N TYR A 63 2.44 -12.04 5.91
CA TYR A 63 2.00 -11.35 4.70
C TYR A 63 2.99 -11.54 3.54
N SER A 64 4.29 -11.60 3.83
CA SER A 64 5.36 -11.75 2.83
C SER A 64 5.40 -13.14 2.17
N GLU A 65 4.92 -14.15 2.89
CA GLU A 65 4.89 -15.55 2.45
C GLU A 65 3.62 -15.91 1.68
N SER A 66 2.71 -14.96 1.48
CA SER A 66 1.52 -15.20 0.66
C SER A 66 1.92 -15.37 -0.82
N ILE A 67 1.47 -16.46 -1.44
CA ILE A 67 1.59 -16.64 -2.89
C ILE A 67 0.66 -15.60 -3.54
N SER A 68 1.19 -14.40 -3.76
CA SER A 68 0.45 -13.35 -4.43
C SER A 68 0.17 -13.79 -5.87
N LYS A 69 -1.10 -13.93 -6.22
CA LYS A 69 -1.56 -14.08 -7.61
C LYS A 69 -1.60 -12.69 -8.27
N ASP A 70 -0.50 -11.94 -8.12
CA ASP A 70 -0.46 -10.53 -8.48
C ASP A 70 -0.57 -10.37 -10.02
N PRO A 71 -1.57 -9.64 -10.53
CA PRO A 71 -1.64 -9.30 -11.95
C PRO A 71 -0.38 -8.57 -12.45
N VAL A 72 0.33 -7.83 -11.59
CA VAL A 72 1.62 -7.18 -11.91
C VAL A 72 2.71 -8.23 -12.16
N ALA A 73 2.80 -9.27 -11.33
CA ALA A 73 3.77 -10.36 -11.51
C ALA A 73 3.47 -11.20 -12.77
N LEU A 74 2.20 -11.35 -13.14
CA LEU A 74 1.80 -11.99 -14.39
C LEU A 74 2.14 -11.12 -15.60
N LEU A 75 1.93 -9.81 -15.49
CA LEU A 75 2.27 -8.84 -16.53
C LEU A 75 3.78 -8.79 -16.78
N GLU A 76 4.58 -8.75 -15.71
CA GLU A 76 6.05 -8.75 -15.80
C GLU A 76 6.55 -9.98 -16.56
N ARG A 77 6.02 -11.17 -16.26
CA ARG A 77 6.35 -12.41 -16.98
C ARG A 77 5.98 -12.34 -18.46
N LYS A 78 4.83 -11.75 -18.80
CA LYS A 78 4.40 -11.57 -20.20
C LYS A 78 5.30 -10.60 -20.97
N ILE A 79 5.74 -9.53 -20.30
CA ILE A 79 6.69 -8.54 -20.87
C ILE A 79 8.05 -9.20 -21.11
N GLN A 80 8.59 -9.93 -20.12
CA GLN A 80 9.88 -10.61 -20.23
C GLN A 80 9.90 -11.68 -21.33
N ARG A 81 8.75 -12.31 -21.62
CA ARG A 81 8.59 -13.28 -22.71
C ARG A 81 8.36 -12.63 -24.08
N GLY A 82 8.21 -11.30 -24.15
CA GLY A 82 7.89 -10.59 -25.38
C GLY A 82 6.49 -10.86 -25.93
N GLU A 83 5.60 -11.43 -25.11
CA GLU A 83 4.25 -11.86 -25.51
C GLU A 83 3.21 -10.72 -25.43
N LEU A 84 3.62 -9.54 -24.95
CA LEU A 84 2.72 -8.39 -24.75
C LEU A 84 2.97 -7.29 -25.77
N VAL A 85 2.01 -7.08 -26.67
CA VAL A 85 1.94 -5.91 -27.55
C VAL A 85 0.83 -5.00 -27.03
N LEU A 86 1.22 -3.91 -26.36
CA LEU A 86 0.26 -2.91 -25.89
C LEU A 86 -0.07 -1.95 -27.05
N PRO A 87 -1.35 -1.81 -27.44
CA PRO A 87 -1.73 -0.82 -28.44
C PRO A 87 -1.41 0.57 -27.93
N GLN A 88 -0.71 1.37 -28.75
CA GLN A 88 -0.50 2.79 -28.46
C GLN A 88 -1.77 3.56 -28.79
N ASP A 89 -2.34 4.18 -27.77
CA ASP A 89 -3.40 5.16 -27.94
C ASP A 89 -2.78 6.52 -28.35
N PRO A 90 -3.29 7.21 -29.38
CA PRO A 90 -2.76 8.49 -29.84
C PRO A 90 -2.80 9.61 -28.79
N GLN A 91 -3.66 9.48 -27.78
CA GLN A 91 -3.91 10.49 -26.75
C GLN A 91 -3.35 10.07 -25.37
N PHE A 92 -3.37 8.78 -25.05
CA PHE A 92 -3.00 8.25 -23.72
C PHE A 92 -1.80 7.28 -23.75
N GLY A 93 -1.16 7.10 -24.91
CA GLY A 93 -0.01 6.22 -25.07
C GLY A 93 -0.35 4.76 -24.71
N VAL A 94 0.53 4.09 -23.97
CA VAL A 94 0.36 2.68 -23.59
C VAL A 94 -0.55 2.45 -22.38
N LEU A 95 -0.98 3.52 -21.70
CA LEU A 95 -1.70 3.47 -20.43
C LEU A 95 -3.03 2.69 -20.51
N PRO A 96 -3.89 2.87 -21.54
CA PRO A 96 -5.15 2.12 -21.61
C PRO A 96 -4.95 0.62 -21.83
N GLY A 97 -3.96 0.24 -22.65
CA GLY A 97 -3.59 -1.15 -22.86
C GLY A 97 -3.05 -1.80 -21.58
N LEU A 98 -2.23 -1.07 -20.82
CA LEU A 98 -1.64 -1.52 -19.57
C LEU A 98 -2.70 -1.74 -18.48
N LEU A 99 -3.65 -0.82 -18.33
CA LEU A 99 -4.73 -0.91 -17.35
C LEU A 99 -5.70 -2.06 -17.65
N LYS A 100 -5.96 -2.32 -18.93
CA LYS A 100 -6.76 -3.47 -19.38
C LYS A 100 -6.09 -4.80 -19.02
N GLU A 101 -4.78 -4.92 -19.21
CA GLU A 101 -4.04 -6.14 -18.92
C GLU A 101 -3.87 -6.38 -17.40
N LEU A 102 -3.77 -5.30 -16.62
CA LEU A 102 -3.69 -5.35 -15.15
C LEU A 102 -5.02 -5.68 -14.47
N ASN A 103 -6.13 -5.77 -15.22
CA ASN A 103 -7.46 -6.10 -14.71
C ASN A 103 -7.88 -5.27 -13.48
N VAL A 104 -7.41 -4.01 -13.42
CA VAL A 104 -7.75 -3.09 -12.33
C VAL A 104 -9.20 -2.65 -12.53
N PRO A 105 -10.06 -2.80 -11.50
CA PRO A 105 -11.46 -2.36 -11.59
C PRO A 105 -11.54 -0.86 -11.93
N VAL A 106 -12.21 -0.55 -13.04
CA VAL A 106 -12.33 0.80 -13.65
C VAL A 106 -13.10 1.79 -12.74
N GLU A 107 -13.63 1.30 -11.62
CA GLU A 107 -14.29 2.09 -10.59
C GLU A 107 -13.34 3.11 -9.93
N SER A 108 -12.05 2.78 -9.75
CA SER A 108 -11.06 3.68 -9.11
C SER A 108 -10.60 4.86 -9.98
N GLN A 109 -11.12 5.02 -11.21
CA GLN A 109 -10.63 6.01 -12.17
C GLN A 109 -11.66 7.06 -12.60
N ALA A 110 -12.85 7.11 -12.00
CA ALA A 110 -13.93 7.98 -12.48
C ALA A 110 -13.54 9.46 -12.62
N VAL A 111 -12.85 10.03 -11.62
CA VAL A 111 -12.46 11.45 -11.63
C VAL A 111 -11.36 11.73 -12.66
N ALA A 112 -10.36 10.84 -12.75
CA ALA A 112 -9.26 10.95 -13.72
C ALA A 112 -9.75 10.75 -15.17
N MET A 113 -10.67 9.79 -15.38
CA MET A 113 -11.28 9.49 -16.67
C MET A 113 -12.16 10.64 -17.17
N ASP A 114 -12.91 11.28 -16.29
CA ASP A 114 -13.75 12.43 -16.64
C ASP A 114 -12.90 13.65 -17.05
N VAL A 115 -11.81 13.95 -16.34
CA VAL A 115 -10.86 15.01 -16.74
C VAL A 115 -10.30 14.76 -18.14
N SER A 116 -9.89 13.52 -18.41
CA SER A 116 -9.40 13.06 -19.71
C SER A 116 -10.45 13.19 -20.82
N MET A 117 -11.70 12.80 -20.55
CA MET A 117 -12.81 12.90 -21.51
C MET A 117 -13.21 14.36 -21.77
N ASN A 118 -13.16 15.22 -20.76
CA ASN A 118 -13.42 16.64 -20.93
C ASN A 118 -12.40 17.30 -21.84
N GLN A 119 -11.12 16.97 -21.67
CA GLN A 119 -10.06 17.40 -22.58
C GLN A 119 -10.30 16.92 -24.01
N ALA A 120 -10.69 15.66 -24.20
CA ALA A 120 -10.99 15.09 -25.52
C ALA A 120 -12.19 15.76 -26.21
N LEU A 121 -13.18 16.21 -25.43
CA LEU A 121 -14.41 16.84 -25.92
C LEU A 121 -14.36 18.37 -25.97
N GLY A 122 -13.19 18.98 -25.71
CA GLY A 122 -13.03 20.44 -25.65
C GLY A 122 -13.85 21.10 -24.55
N ARG A 123 -14.21 20.35 -23.50
CA ARG A 123 -14.96 20.83 -22.34
C ARG A 123 -13.98 21.33 -21.28
N ASP A 124 -14.46 22.22 -20.42
CA ASP A 124 -13.66 22.74 -19.32
C ASP A 124 -13.12 21.59 -18.43
N SER A 125 -11.89 21.72 -17.96
CA SER A 125 -11.28 20.78 -17.02
C SER A 125 -12.09 20.57 -15.73
N GLY A 126 -12.92 21.54 -15.34
CA GLY A 126 -13.85 21.46 -14.22
C GLY A 126 -15.26 20.95 -14.57
N TYR A 127 -15.57 20.75 -15.86
CA TYR A 127 -16.86 20.21 -16.29
C TYR A 127 -17.04 18.81 -15.72
N ARG A 128 -18.20 18.49 -15.15
CA ARG A 128 -18.51 17.13 -14.71
C ARG A 128 -19.71 16.64 -15.49
N SER A 129 -19.57 15.51 -16.16
CA SER A 129 -20.71 14.88 -16.82
C SER A 129 -21.73 14.37 -15.80
N GLU A 130 -23.00 14.29 -16.18
CA GLU A 130 -24.06 13.75 -15.30
C GLU A 130 -23.75 12.32 -14.82
N SER A 131 -23.10 11.51 -15.64
CA SER A 131 -22.69 10.15 -15.28
C SER A 131 -21.58 10.16 -14.23
N THR A 132 -20.57 11.01 -14.37
CA THR A 132 -19.51 11.18 -13.36
C THR A 132 -20.09 11.68 -12.04
N GLN A 133 -20.97 12.68 -12.09
CA GLN A 133 -21.64 13.18 -10.88
C GLN A 133 -22.43 12.08 -10.16
N ARG A 134 -23.19 11.26 -10.90
CA ARG A 134 -23.94 10.12 -10.32
C ARG A 134 -23.02 9.07 -9.70
N ARG A 135 -21.88 8.77 -10.32
CA ARG A 135 -20.88 7.82 -9.77
C ARG A 135 -20.27 8.34 -8.48
N ILE A 136 -19.89 9.61 -8.44
CA ILE A 136 -19.36 10.28 -7.25
C ILE A 136 -20.40 10.25 -6.12
N GLN A 137 -21.65 10.61 -6.42
CA GLN A 137 -22.73 10.58 -5.44
C GLN A 137 -22.95 9.17 -4.89
N SER A 138 -22.97 8.15 -5.76
CA SER A 138 -23.12 6.76 -5.34
C SER A 138 -21.98 6.32 -4.42
N ALA A 139 -20.73 6.66 -4.76
CA ALA A 139 -19.58 6.32 -3.94
C ALA A 139 -19.63 7.02 -2.56
N ALA A 140 -20.01 8.31 -2.54
CA ALA A 140 -20.15 9.08 -1.32
C ALA A 140 -21.26 8.52 -0.41
N SER A 141 -22.42 8.16 -0.96
CA SER A 141 -23.51 7.54 -0.20
C SER A 141 -23.12 6.17 0.36
N SER A 142 -22.46 5.31 -0.44
CA SER A 142 -21.97 4.02 0.05
C SER A 142 -20.94 4.16 1.17
N LEU A 143 -20.03 5.14 1.05
CA LEU A 143 -19.06 5.42 2.10
C LEU A 143 -19.76 5.97 3.36
N ALA A 144 -20.75 6.84 3.21
CA ALA A 144 -21.51 7.35 4.34
C ALA A 144 -22.25 6.23 5.08
N ASP A 145 -22.87 5.28 4.37
CA ASP A 145 -23.52 4.11 4.99
C ASP A 145 -22.53 3.19 5.70
N ALA A 146 -21.30 3.05 5.17
CA ALA A 146 -20.22 2.33 5.84
C ALA A 146 -19.75 3.05 7.12
N ILE A 147 -19.62 4.38 7.08
CA ILE A 147 -19.26 5.21 8.23
C ILE A 147 -20.37 5.18 9.30
N LEU A 148 -21.63 5.11 8.89
CA LEU A 148 -22.79 4.91 9.78
C LEU A 148 -22.96 3.46 10.26
N MET A 149 -22.08 2.55 9.84
CA MET A 149 -22.13 1.14 10.22
C MET A 149 -23.50 0.49 9.98
N ARG A 150 -24.21 0.89 8.91
CA ARG A 150 -25.64 0.60 8.68
C ARG A 150 -25.97 -0.90 8.55
N ASN A 151 -24.97 -1.77 8.46
CA ASN A 151 -25.12 -3.23 8.36
C ASN A 151 -24.16 -3.98 9.29
N GLU A 152 -23.86 -3.43 10.46
CA GLU A 152 -23.04 -4.14 11.44
C GLU A 152 -23.72 -5.44 11.87
N SER A 153 -22.99 -6.56 11.74
CA SER A 153 -23.48 -7.86 12.19
C SER A 153 -23.51 -7.89 13.72
N PRO A 154 -24.61 -8.33 14.34
CA PRO A 154 -24.69 -8.44 15.79
C PRO A 154 -23.65 -9.46 16.29
N LEU A 155 -23.12 -9.21 17.49
CA LEU A 155 -22.25 -10.18 18.14
C LEU A 155 -23.10 -11.37 18.63
N GLU A 156 -22.80 -12.56 18.12
CA GLU A 156 -23.47 -13.80 18.54
C GLU A 156 -23.11 -14.20 19.97
N GLN A 157 -21.95 -13.75 20.46
CA GLN A 157 -21.47 -14.02 21.81
C GLN A 157 -20.79 -12.78 22.38
N VAL A 158 -20.97 -12.57 23.69
CA VAL A 158 -20.31 -11.48 24.42
C VAL A 158 -18.79 -11.67 24.34
N VAL A 159 -18.09 -10.67 23.83
CA VAL A 159 -16.63 -10.67 23.77
C VAL A 159 -16.11 -10.12 25.10
N LYS A 160 -15.57 -10.99 25.95
CA LYS A 160 -14.86 -10.54 27.16
C LYS A 160 -13.48 -10.02 26.78
N GLY A 161 -13.37 -8.71 26.66
CA GLY A 161 -12.08 -8.03 26.52
C GLY A 161 -11.24 -8.23 27.78
N THR A 162 -10.19 -9.05 27.69
CA THR A 162 -9.17 -9.18 28.74
C THR A 162 -8.06 -8.15 28.60
N SER A 163 -8.19 -7.19 27.68
CA SER A 163 -7.05 -6.45 27.17
C SER A 163 -7.15 -4.96 27.44
N THR A 164 -6.02 -4.43 27.93
CA THR A 164 -5.62 -3.02 27.96
C THR A 164 -5.83 -2.31 26.61
N PHE A 165 -5.97 -3.09 25.52
CA PHE A 165 -6.30 -2.59 24.19
C PHE A 165 -7.62 -1.83 24.16
N ALA A 166 -8.69 -2.31 24.81
CA ALA A 166 -9.99 -1.63 24.74
C ALA A 166 -9.92 -0.21 25.34
N GLU A 167 -9.24 -0.08 26.48
CA GLU A 167 -8.98 1.19 27.14
C GLU A 167 -8.07 2.10 26.30
N THR A 168 -6.94 1.54 25.83
CA THR A 168 -5.95 2.27 25.01
C THR A 168 -6.52 2.72 23.68
N PHE A 169 -7.39 1.92 23.07
CA PHE A 169 -8.05 2.26 21.81
C PHE A 169 -9.08 3.37 22.02
N ALA A 170 -9.91 3.25 23.07
CA ALA A 170 -10.91 4.27 23.39
C ALA A 170 -10.26 5.62 23.74
N SER A 171 -9.09 5.63 24.36
CA SER A 171 -8.37 6.86 24.74
C SER A 171 -7.67 7.57 23.58
N GLN A 172 -7.55 6.96 22.40
CA GLN A 172 -6.91 7.58 21.22
C GLN A 172 -7.81 8.58 20.47
N GLY A 173 -9.09 8.63 20.81
CA GLY A 173 -10.05 9.54 20.19
C GLY A 173 -10.40 10.71 21.11
N PRO A 174 -11.00 11.77 20.55
CA PRO A 174 -11.57 12.81 21.37
C PRO A 174 -12.72 12.24 22.21
N LEU A 175 -12.85 12.80 23.41
CA LEU A 175 -14.01 12.64 24.27
C LEU A 175 -14.86 13.89 24.17
N ASP A 176 -16.17 13.72 24.15
CA ASP A 176 -17.08 14.84 24.32
C ASP A 176 -17.14 15.28 25.80
N SER A 177 -17.84 16.37 26.07
CA SER A 177 -18.09 16.92 27.41
C SER A 177 -18.81 15.96 28.37
N GLN A 178 -19.44 14.90 27.85
CA GLN A 178 -20.07 13.83 28.61
C GLN A 178 -19.18 12.59 28.77
N ASN A 179 -17.89 12.66 28.39
CA ASN A 179 -16.94 11.56 28.36
C ASN A 179 -17.36 10.38 27.44
N ARG A 180 -18.07 10.65 26.35
CA ARG A 180 -18.43 9.71 25.29
C ARG A 180 -17.43 9.82 24.13
N SER A 181 -17.21 8.72 23.41
CA SER A 181 -16.36 8.71 22.21
C SER A 181 -16.85 7.69 21.20
N LEU A 182 -16.73 8.00 19.90
CA LEU A 182 -17.02 7.05 18.82
C LEU A 182 -16.10 5.81 18.82
N ARG A 183 -15.02 5.83 19.61
CA ARG A 183 -14.13 4.68 19.81
C ARG A 183 -14.56 3.73 20.93
N GLN A 184 -15.65 4.04 21.65
CA GLN A 184 -16.11 3.20 22.76
C GLN A 184 -16.72 1.90 22.23
N PHE A 185 -16.24 0.77 22.75
CA PHE A 185 -16.80 -0.53 22.44
C PHE A 185 -18.07 -0.82 23.26
N ASP A 186 -18.97 -1.62 22.69
CA ASP A 186 -20.09 -2.25 23.41
C ASP A 186 -19.71 -3.68 23.84
N LEU A 187 -19.20 -4.50 22.92
CA LEU A 187 -18.80 -5.92 23.06
C LEU A 187 -19.86 -6.88 23.61
N GLN A 188 -21.07 -6.39 23.86
CA GLN A 188 -22.20 -7.19 24.34
C GLN A 188 -23.10 -7.60 23.19
N THR A 189 -23.52 -6.62 22.39
CA THR A 189 -24.46 -6.78 21.28
C THR A 189 -23.87 -6.35 19.95
N ARG A 190 -22.91 -5.40 19.97
CA ARG A 190 -22.19 -4.88 18.80
C ARG A 190 -20.73 -4.63 19.14
N LEU A 191 -19.90 -4.35 18.13
CA LEU A 191 -18.51 -3.98 18.36
C LEU A 191 -18.47 -2.61 19.04
N PHE A 192 -19.06 -1.60 18.41
CA PHE A 192 -19.05 -0.22 18.92
C PHE A 192 -20.36 0.17 19.60
N ARG A 193 -20.25 1.02 20.62
CA ARG A 193 -21.40 1.59 21.33
C ARG A 193 -22.22 2.51 20.42
N HIS A 194 -21.51 3.35 19.66
CA HIS A 194 -22.09 4.34 18.76
C HIS A 194 -22.07 3.86 17.32
N ARG A 195 -23.14 4.13 16.56
CA ARG A 195 -23.29 3.71 15.15
C ARG A 195 -22.69 4.71 14.17
N LEU A 196 -21.55 5.28 14.55
CA LEU A 196 -20.78 6.19 13.72
C LEU A 196 -19.30 5.89 13.92
N SER A 197 -18.60 5.63 12.83
CA SER A 197 -17.22 5.19 12.84
C SER A 197 -16.28 6.29 13.32
N TYR A 198 -15.37 5.92 14.22
CA TYR A 198 -14.26 6.77 14.64
C TYR A 198 -13.32 7.15 13.49
N LEU A 199 -13.37 6.44 12.35
CA LEU A 199 -12.56 6.75 11.17
C LEU A 199 -12.79 8.16 10.66
N ILE A 200 -13.92 8.78 11.00
CA ILE A 200 -14.19 10.18 10.73
C ILE A 200 -13.08 11.11 11.25
N TYR A 201 -12.39 10.76 12.35
CA TYR A 201 -11.31 11.59 12.91
C TYR A 201 -9.95 11.37 12.25
N THR A 202 -9.81 10.37 11.37
CA THR A 202 -8.51 10.03 10.80
C THR A 202 -8.06 11.08 9.77
N PRO A 203 -6.75 11.37 9.68
CA PRO A 203 -6.23 12.30 8.68
C PRO A 203 -6.61 11.89 7.25
N GLU A 204 -6.62 10.60 6.96
CA GLU A 204 -6.93 10.05 5.65
C GLU A 204 -8.39 10.33 5.26
N PHE A 205 -9.31 10.17 6.21
CA PHE A 205 -10.72 10.49 5.98
C PHE A 205 -10.93 12.00 5.82
N GLN A 206 -10.24 12.81 6.63
CA GLN A 206 -10.32 14.28 6.54
C GLN A 206 -9.69 14.85 5.28
N ALA A 207 -8.73 14.13 4.69
CA ALA A 207 -8.05 14.49 3.45
C ALA A 207 -8.76 13.99 2.18
N LEU A 208 -9.94 13.34 2.31
CA LEU A 208 -10.71 12.92 1.15
C LEU A 208 -11.02 14.11 0.22
N PRO A 209 -11.06 13.90 -1.11
CA PRO A 209 -11.39 14.96 -2.05
C PRO A 209 -12.75 15.59 -1.72
N LYS A 210 -12.85 16.92 -1.90
CA LYS A 210 -14.10 17.68 -1.63
C LYS A 210 -15.30 17.14 -2.41
N GLU A 211 -15.04 16.58 -3.60
CA GLU A 211 -16.04 15.96 -4.46
C GLU A 211 -16.74 14.78 -3.77
N ILE A 212 -16.07 14.11 -2.84
CA ILE A 212 -16.63 13.04 -2.01
C ILE A 212 -17.11 13.59 -0.66
N LEU A 213 -16.31 14.45 0.00
CA LEU A 213 -16.65 14.96 1.33
C LEU A 213 -17.96 15.75 1.36
N VAL A 214 -18.23 16.58 0.35
CA VAL A 214 -19.45 17.39 0.30
C VAL A 214 -20.72 16.53 0.25
N PRO A 215 -20.91 15.63 -0.74
CA PRO A 215 -22.09 14.77 -0.77
C PRO A 215 -22.13 13.77 0.40
N LEU A 216 -20.97 13.32 0.90
CA LEU A 216 -20.90 12.47 2.08
C LEU A 216 -21.42 13.19 3.34
N ARG A 217 -20.96 14.43 3.59
CA ARG A 217 -21.42 15.25 4.72
C ARG A 217 -22.90 15.53 4.63
N ALA A 218 -23.43 15.82 3.43
CA ALA A 218 -24.85 16.01 3.22
C ALA A 218 -25.67 14.76 3.60
N HIS A 219 -25.22 13.56 3.19
CA HIS A 219 -25.86 12.29 3.54
C HIS A 219 -25.80 11.98 5.04
N LEU A 220 -24.65 12.22 5.66
CA LEU A 220 -24.47 12.08 7.10
C LEU A 220 -25.37 13.07 7.87
N GLN A 221 -25.39 14.34 7.47
CA GLN A 221 -26.21 15.37 8.11
C GLN A 221 -27.70 15.00 8.04
N GLU A 222 -28.18 14.47 6.92
CA GLU A 222 -29.55 14.02 6.79
C GLU A 222 -29.85 12.82 7.69
N THR A 223 -28.96 11.83 7.75
CA THR A 223 -29.17 10.64 8.59
C THR A 223 -29.11 10.97 10.08
N LEU A 224 -28.14 11.78 10.49
CA LEU A 224 -27.88 12.15 11.89
C LEU A 224 -28.95 13.08 12.49
N ARG A 225 -29.86 13.63 11.67
CA ARG A 225 -31.03 14.39 12.14
C ARG A 225 -32.06 13.52 12.86
N THR A 226 -32.10 12.23 12.56
CA THR A 226 -33.07 11.32 13.17
C THR A 226 -32.74 11.09 14.65
N ASP A 227 -33.77 10.90 15.48
CA ASP A 227 -33.58 10.67 16.93
C ASP A 227 -32.74 9.41 17.22
N GLU A 228 -32.69 8.45 16.30
CA GLU A 228 -31.86 7.24 16.41
C GLU A 228 -30.37 7.57 16.58
N TYR A 229 -29.88 8.64 15.94
CA TYR A 229 -28.47 9.03 15.92
C TYR A 229 -28.18 10.29 16.76
N ARG A 230 -29.06 10.62 17.71
CA ARG A 230 -28.91 11.83 18.53
C ARG A 230 -27.57 11.87 19.28
N ALA A 231 -27.17 10.75 19.87
CA ALA A 231 -25.93 10.68 20.66
C ALA A 231 -24.70 10.89 19.77
N GLU A 232 -24.66 10.22 18.61
CA GLU A 232 -23.61 10.35 17.60
C GLU A 232 -23.47 11.79 17.11
N ARG A 233 -24.61 12.46 16.86
CA ARG A 233 -24.64 13.86 16.46
C ARG A 233 -24.07 14.77 17.53
N GLU A 234 -24.50 14.62 18.78
CA GLU A 234 -23.98 15.42 19.91
C GLU A 234 -22.47 15.22 20.11
N ILE A 235 -22.00 13.97 20.05
CA ILE A 235 -20.57 13.67 20.15
C ILE A 235 -19.81 14.37 19.03
N LEU A 236 -20.29 14.29 17.78
CA LEU A 236 -19.60 14.89 16.64
C LEU A 236 -19.62 16.42 16.68
N GLU A 237 -20.73 17.03 17.13
CA GLU A 237 -20.84 18.48 17.30
C GLU A 237 -19.86 19.04 18.34
N ASP A 238 -19.59 18.29 19.41
CA ASP A 238 -18.66 18.69 20.47
C ASP A 238 -17.19 18.41 20.08
N THR A 239 -16.92 17.21 19.53
CA THR A 239 -15.56 16.76 19.21
C THR A 239 -15.02 17.25 17.87
N LEU A 240 -15.91 17.63 16.94
CA LEU A 240 -15.56 18.09 15.59
C LEU A 240 -16.53 19.20 15.12
N PRO A 241 -16.54 20.35 15.81
CA PRO A 241 -17.54 21.39 15.61
C PRO A 241 -17.53 21.94 14.18
N GLY A 242 -18.73 22.08 13.60
CA GLY A 242 -18.92 22.65 12.27
C GLY A 242 -18.56 21.73 11.10
N TRP A 243 -18.03 20.54 11.35
CA TRP A 243 -17.59 19.64 10.28
C TRP A 243 -18.72 19.15 9.38
N LEU A 244 -19.89 18.83 9.95
CA LEU A 244 -21.06 18.42 9.17
C LEU A 244 -21.58 19.52 8.24
N SER A 245 -21.41 20.79 8.64
CA SER A 245 -21.91 21.96 7.91
C SER A 245 -20.89 22.59 6.96
N ALA A 246 -19.66 22.07 6.91
CA ALA A 246 -18.59 22.64 6.09
C ALA A 246 -18.81 22.36 4.60
N SER A 247 -18.92 23.45 3.83
CA SER A 247 -19.07 23.49 2.36
C SER A 247 -17.81 23.11 1.60
#